data_AF-A0A357G007-F1
#
_entry.id   AF-A0A357G007-F1
#
_cell.length_a   1.000
_cell.length_b   1.000
_cell.length_c   1.000
_cell.angle_alpha   90.00
_cell.angle_beta   90.00
_cell.angle_gamma   90.00
#
_symmetry.space_group_name_H-M   'P 1'
#
loop_
_entity.id
_entity.type
_entity.pdbx_description
1 polymer ?
#
loop_
_entity_poly.entity_id
_entity_poly.type
_entity_poly.pdbx_seq_one_letter_code
_entity_poly.pdbx_strand_id
1 'polypeptide(L)'
;MTGISIFSEEQIVLLASLPYRIGVWISDSDDEDGEADDRREMKALAVCIKMAAKEYDGPGIVDDILRETLARERSWSGWAEGAFDVLPDCKNAVALLQGKAGIQEARNYRAAMMEIAATVAQAYGEFSSFDEIPEDEGVLGRIVGKVVGGFSSLSKDDANHPMNVSAAEDSAISQLSAALKVSE
;
A
#
# COMPACT_ATOMS: atom_id res chain seq x y z
N MET A 1 14.33 -5.81 19.47
CA MET A 1 13.44 -5.53 18.33
C MET A 1 12.03 -5.53 18.86
N THR A 2 11.28 -4.48 18.55
CA THR A 2 9.86 -4.35 18.92
C THR A 2 9.07 -5.07 17.84
N GLY A 3 8.25 -6.05 18.21
CA GLY A 3 7.36 -6.76 17.27
C GLY A 3 5.91 -6.33 17.45
N ILE A 4 5.02 -6.83 16.59
CA ILE A 4 3.59 -6.46 16.59
C ILE A 4 2.85 -6.80 17.90
N SER A 5 3.42 -7.65 18.75
CA SER A 5 2.86 -8.06 20.04
C SER A 5 2.70 -6.92 21.07
N ILE A 6 3.22 -5.72 20.81
CA ILE A 6 3.00 -4.52 21.63
C ILE A 6 1.62 -3.87 21.42
N PHE A 7 0.89 -4.30 20.39
CA PHE A 7 -0.43 -3.80 20.02
C PHE A 7 -1.53 -4.72 20.56
N SER A 8 -2.71 -4.15 20.86
CA SER A 8 -3.91 -4.96 21.14
C SER A 8 -4.44 -5.58 19.85
N GLU A 9 -5.29 -6.61 19.95
CA GLU A 9 -5.91 -7.24 18.78
C GLU A 9 -6.62 -6.22 17.85
N GLU A 10 -7.35 -5.27 18.42
CA GLU A 10 -8.03 -4.21 17.66
C GLU A 10 -7.03 -3.31 16.90
N GLN A 11 -5.89 -3.02 17.53
CA GLN A 11 -4.81 -2.24 16.92
C GLN A 11 -4.08 -3.02 15.83
N ILE A 12 -3.91 -4.33 16.03
CA ILE A 12 -3.36 -5.23 15.03
C ILE A 12 -4.28 -5.28 13.82
N VAL A 13 -5.60 -5.39 14.03
CA VAL A 13 -6.60 -5.36 12.94
C VAL A 13 -6.56 -4.05 12.18
N LEU A 14 -6.46 -2.91 12.87
CA LEU A 14 -6.30 -1.60 12.23
C LEU A 14 -5.06 -1.59 11.32
N LEU A 15 -3.90 -1.97 11.86
CA LEU A 15 -2.62 -1.95 11.15
C LEU A 15 -2.58 -2.95 9.99
N ALA A 16 -3.08 -4.17 10.19
CA ALA A 16 -3.07 -5.24 9.21
C ALA A 16 -4.17 -5.13 8.14
N SER A 17 -5.24 -4.37 8.38
CA SER A 17 -6.27 -4.17 7.36
C SER A 17 -5.90 -3.08 6.36
N LEU A 18 -5.09 -2.10 6.77
CA LEU A 18 -4.74 -0.95 5.94
C LEU A 18 -3.98 -1.27 4.64
N PRO A 19 -3.00 -2.19 4.58
CA PRO A 19 -2.32 -2.52 3.32
C PRO A 19 -3.30 -2.93 2.22
N TYR A 20 -4.30 -3.73 2.60
CA TYR A 20 -5.37 -4.16 1.71
C TYR A 20 -6.36 -3.03 1.39
N ARG A 21 -6.87 -2.34 2.43
CA ARG A 21 -7.87 -1.27 2.24
C ARG A 21 -7.34 -0.10 1.43
N ILE A 22 -6.06 0.23 1.57
CA ILE A 22 -5.40 1.25 0.74
C ILE A 22 -5.39 0.80 -0.72
N GLY A 23 -5.06 -0.46 -1.00
CA GLY A 23 -5.09 -0.97 -2.36
C GLY A 23 -6.46 -0.87 -3.01
N VAL A 24 -7.52 -1.31 -2.31
CA VAL A 24 -8.91 -1.16 -2.76
C VAL A 24 -9.26 0.31 -2.97
N TRP A 25 -8.92 1.18 -2.02
CA TRP A 25 -9.24 2.59 -2.14
C TRP A 25 -8.53 3.29 -3.31
N ILE A 26 -7.33 2.83 -3.68
CA ILE A 26 -6.62 3.33 -4.86
C ILE A 26 -7.24 2.78 -6.14
N SER A 27 -7.57 1.48 -6.21
CA SER A 27 -8.23 0.91 -7.40
C SER A 27 -9.55 1.60 -7.69
N ASP A 28 -10.35 1.82 -6.65
CA ASP A 28 -11.68 2.43 -6.77
C ASP A 28 -11.60 3.94 -7.09
N SER A 29 -10.40 4.54 -7.07
CA SER A 29 -10.25 5.97 -7.32
C SER A 29 -10.35 6.35 -8.80
N ASP A 30 -10.16 5.40 -9.72
CA ASP A 30 -10.20 5.62 -11.17
C ASP A 30 -11.39 4.94 -11.88
N ASP A 31 -12.19 4.14 -11.17
CA ASP A 31 -13.12 3.22 -11.82
C ASP A 31 -14.48 3.86 -12.20
N GLU A 32 -14.87 3.70 -13.47
CA GLU A 32 -16.21 3.98 -14.00
C GLU A 32 -17.00 2.64 -14.08
N ASP A 33 -17.56 2.19 -12.96
CA ASP A 33 -18.56 1.11 -12.76
C ASP A 33 -18.44 -0.16 -13.67
N GLY A 34 -17.87 -1.26 -13.17
CA GLY A 34 -18.00 -2.58 -13.80
C GLY A 34 -17.69 -3.84 -12.94
N GLU A 35 -18.73 -4.57 -12.49
CA GLU A 35 -18.70 -5.79 -11.64
C GLU A 35 -17.84 -7.01 -12.13
N ALA A 36 -17.23 -6.94 -13.32
CA ALA A 36 -16.42 -8.03 -13.88
C ALA A 36 -14.93 -7.94 -13.49
N ASP A 37 -14.49 -6.81 -12.94
CA ASP A 37 -13.09 -6.47 -12.67
C ASP A 37 -12.64 -6.90 -11.25
N ASP A 38 -13.58 -6.98 -10.29
CA ASP A 38 -13.35 -7.21 -8.85
C ASP A 38 -12.43 -8.41 -8.52
N ARG A 39 -12.51 -9.52 -9.26
CA ARG A 39 -11.69 -10.72 -8.99
C ARG A 39 -10.27 -10.61 -9.50
N ARG A 40 -10.08 -9.94 -10.64
CA ARG A 40 -8.76 -9.72 -11.23
C ARG A 40 -8.01 -8.70 -10.37
N GLU A 41 -8.74 -7.66 -9.96
CA GLU A 41 -8.32 -6.63 -9.02
C GLU A 41 -7.87 -7.23 -7.68
N MET A 42 -8.69 -8.09 -7.09
CA MET A 42 -8.35 -8.76 -5.84
C MET A 42 -7.04 -9.55 -5.92
N LYS A 43 -6.82 -10.24 -7.04
CA LYS A 43 -5.61 -11.04 -7.28
C LYS A 43 -4.39 -10.14 -7.50
N ALA A 44 -4.56 -9.02 -8.22
CA ALA A 44 -3.54 -7.99 -8.41
C ALA A 44 -3.05 -7.44 -7.06
N LEU A 45 -4.00 -7.03 -6.22
CA LEU A 45 -3.73 -6.50 -4.90
C LEU A 45 -3.04 -7.54 -4.00
N ALA A 46 -3.48 -8.80 -4.04
CA ALA A 46 -2.82 -9.87 -3.29
C ALA A 46 -1.34 -10.04 -3.69
N VAL A 47 -1.03 -9.93 -4.98
CA VAL A 47 0.34 -9.96 -5.49
C VAL A 47 1.13 -8.75 -4.99
N CYS A 48 0.57 -7.54 -5.07
CA CYS A 48 1.20 -6.32 -4.58
C CYS A 48 1.57 -6.41 -3.09
N ILE A 49 0.65 -6.90 -2.25
CA ILE A 49 0.90 -7.08 -0.81
C ILE A 49 1.98 -8.13 -0.56
N LYS A 50 1.99 -9.25 -1.30
CA LYS A 50 3.04 -10.28 -1.19
C LYS A 50 4.41 -9.74 -1.58
N MET A 51 4.45 -8.95 -2.65
CA MET A 51 5.67 -8.29 -3.12
C MET A 51 6.20 -7.32 -2.06
N ALA A 52 5.34 -6.48 -1.47
CA ALA A 52 5.71 -5.62 -0.35
C ALA A 52 6.19 -6.44 0.86
N ALA A 53 5.49 -7.52 1.24
CA ALA A 53 5.92 -8.38 2.35
C ALA A 53 7.32 -8.97 2.14
N LYS A 54 7.70 -9.26 0.88
CA LYS A 54 9.04 -9.72 0.52
C LYS A 54 10.09 -8.61 0.62
N GLU A 55 9.77 -7.38 0.20
CA GLU A 55 10.68 -6.24 0.27
C GLU A 55 11.03 -5.85 1.72
N TYR A 56 10.04 -5.89 2.62
CA TYR A 56 10.23 -5.58 4.04
C TYR A 56 10.59 -6.82 4.88
N ASP A 57 10.89 -7.97 4.25
CA ASP A 57 11.17 -9.23 4.96
C ASP A 57 12.37 -9.07 5.92
N GLY A 58 12.15 -9.41 7.18
CA GLY A 58 13.16 -9.30 8.22
C GLY A 58 12.59 -8.78 9.55
N PRO A 59 13.46 -8.61 10.56
CA PRO A 59 12.99 -8.20 11.88
C PRO A 59 12.46 -6.75 11.87
N GLY A 60 11.15 -6.58 12.02
CA GLY A 60 10.53 -5.26 12.13
C GLY A 60 9.01 -5.31 12.22
N ILE A 61 8.39 -4.22 12.67
CA ILE A 61 6.92 -4.15 12.82
C ILE A 61 6.22 -4.18 11.46
N VAL A 62 6.85 -3.62 10.43
CA VAL A 62 6.28 -3.62 9.08
C VAL A 62 6.19 -5.03 8.51
N ASP A 63 7.22 -5.86 8.66
CA ASP A 63 7.19 -7.28 8.29
C ASP A 63 6.06 -8.01 9.02
N ASP A 64 6.00 -7.86 10.35
CA ASP A 64 4.94 -8.47 11.16
C ASP A 64 3.54 -8.07 10.68
N ILE A 65 3.32 -6.77 10.38
CA ILE A 65 2.02 -6.28 9.89
C ILE A 65 1.68 -6.86 8.53
N LEU A 66 2.62 -6.90 7.59
CA LEU A 66 2.38 -7.43 6.24
C LEU A 66 2.14 -8.94 6.28
N ARG A 67 2.86 -9.68 7.13
CA ARG A 67 2.60 -11.10 7.41
C ARG A 67 1.22 -11.31 8.01
N GLU A 68 0.81 -10.47 8.97
CA GLU A 68 -0.51 -10.54 9.58
C GLU A 68 -1.63 -10.23 8.57
N THR A 69 -1.39 -9.26 7.68
CA THR A 69 -2.28 -8.93 6.56
C THR A 69 -2.53 -10.15 5.69
N LEU A 70 -1.46 -10.82 5.26
CA LEU A 70 -1.53 -12.05 4.44
C LEU A 70 -2.16 -13.21 5.20
N ALA A 71 -1.84 -13.38 6.49
CA ALA A 71 -2.42 -14.44 7.32
C ALA A 71 -3.95 -14.31 7.46
N ARG A 72 -4.48 -13.08 7.33
CA ARG A 72 -5.90 -12.76 7.42
C ARG A 72 -6.58 -12.59 6.07
N GLU A 73 -6.07 -13.18 5.00
CA GLU A 73 -6.65 -13.14 3.64
C GLU A 73 -8.17 -13.41 3.62
N ARG A 74 -8.65 -14.34 4.45
CA ARG A 74 -10.09 -14.65 4.57
C ARG A 74 -10.96 -13.51 5.11
N SER A 75 -10.36 -12.48 5.70
CA SER A 75 -11.04 -11.30 6.26
C SER A 75 -11.07 -10.14 5.28
N TRP A 76 -10.32 -10.21 4.18
CA TRP A 76 -10.11 -9.09 3.26
C TRP A 76 -11.41 -8.58 2.64
N SER A 77 -12.32 -9.47 2.24
CA SER A 77 -13.63 -9.07 1.73
C SER A 77 -14.42 -8.21 2.72
N GLY A 78 -14.38 -8.55 4.02
CA GLY A 78 -15.01 -7.74 5.07
C GLY A 78 -14.26 -6.44 5.36
N TRP A 79 -12.97 -6.35 5.05
CA TRP A 79 -12.21 -5.10 5.18
C TRP A 79 -12.49 -4.11 4.06
N ALA A 80 -12.84 -4.61 2.86
CA ALA A 80 -13.21 -3.76 1.71
C ALA A 80 -14.42 -2.86 2.02
N GLU A 81 -15.39 -3.36 2.79
CA GLU A 81 -16.58 -2.59 3.22
C GLU A 81 -16.21 -1.34 4.04
N GLY A 82 -15.03 -1.31 4.65
CA GLY A 82 -14.50 -0.17 5.41
C GLY A 82 -13.57 0.75 4.61
N ALA A 83 -13.39 0.59 3.30
CA ALA A 83 -12.43 1.36 2.50
C ALA A 83 -12.68 2.89 2.54
N PHE A 84 -13.91 3.34 2.83
CA PHE A 84 -14.26 4.76 2.94
C PHE A 84 -13.56 5.50 4.10
N ASP A 85 -13.14 4.79 5.15
CA ASP A 85 -12.46 5.36 6.32
C ASP A 85 -10.93 5.23 6.27
N VAL A 86 -10.36 4.90 5.10
CA VAL A 86 -8.91 4.67 4.94
C VAL A 86 -8.06 5.85 5.40
N LEU A 87 -8.39 7.09 5.00
CA LEU A 87 -7.56 8.25 5.36
C LEU A 87 -7.55 8.57 6.86
N PRO A 88 -8.69 8.60 7.58
CA PRO A 88 -8.69 8.67 9.04
C PRO A 88 -7.89 7.53 9.70
N ASP A 89 -8.04 6.30 9.22
CA ASP A 89 -7.37 5.14 9.79
C ASP A 89 -5.86 5.15 9.55
N CYS A 90 -5.39 5.65 8.40
CA CYS A 90 -3.97 5.91 8.16
C CYS A 90 -3.38 6.87 9.20
N LYS A 91 -4.10 7.95 9.54
CA LYS A 91 -3.66 8.91 10.57
C LYS A 91 -3.57 8.23 11.94
N ASN A 92 -4.59 7.43 12.28
CA ASN A 92 -4.65 6.69 13.53
C ASN A 92 -3.51 5.66 13.64
N ALA A 93 -3.23 4.93 12.56
CA ALA A 93 -2.15 3.96 12.47
C ALA A 93 -0.77 4.61 12.66
N VAL A 94 -0.51 5.74 11.99
CA VAL A 94 0.75 6.48 12.16
C VAL A 94 0.91 6.99 13.59
N ALA A 95 -0.12 7.62 14.17
CA ALA A 95 -0.08 8.09 15.54
C ALA A 95 0.16 6.93 16.54
N LEU A 96 -0.48 5.79 16.31
CA LEU A 96 -0.31 4.58 17.12
C LEU A 96 1.12 4.03 17.05
N LEU A 97 1.69 3.93 15.85
CA LEU A 97 3.07 3.49 15.63
C LEU A 97 4.07 4.47 16.27
N GLN A 98 3.88 5.78 16.08
CA GLN A 98 4.73 6.78 16.72
C GLN A 98 4.71 6.66 18.24
N GLY A 99 3.52 6.46 18.84
CA GLY A 99 3.34 6.40 20.28
C GLY A 99 3.89 5.13 20.94
N LYS A 100 3.84 3.97 20.25
CA LYS A 100 4.23 2.68 20.83
C LYS A 100 5.53 2.09 20.31
N ALA A 101 5.85 2.32 19.04
CA ALA A 101 6.98 1.72 18.35
C ALA A 101 8.09 2.71 18.02
N GLY A 102 7.75 4.01 17.97
CA GLY A 102 8.66 5.10 17.69
C GLY A 102 8.55 5.64 16.26
N ILE A 103 9.19 6.80 16.05
CA ILE A 103 9.09 7.57 14.80
C ILE A 103 9.63 6.78 13.60
N GLN A 104 10.71 6.00 13.78
CA GLN A 104 11.30 5.25 12.68
C GLN A 104 10.36 4.16 12.15
N GLU A 105 9.69 3.42 13.03
CA GLU A 105 8.71 2.39 12.63
C GLU A 105 7.51 3.02 11.91
N ALA A 106 7.04 4.19 12.37
CA ALA A 106 6.00 4.94 11.67
C ALA A 106 6.44 5.40 10.26
N ARG A 107 7.72 5.78 10.08
CA ARG A 107 8.28 6.13 8.77
C ARG A 107 8.38 4.92 7.85
N ASN A 108 8.84 3.78 8.37
CA ASN A 108 8.92 2.53 7.61
C ASN A 108 7.52 2.07 7.17
N TYR A 109 6.54 2.14 8.07
CA TYR A 109 5.15 1.82 7.75
C TYR A 109 4.58 2.74 6.68
N ARG A 110 4.80 4.07 6.79
CA ARG A 110 4.42 5.02 5.73
C ARG A 110 5.02 4.62 4.39
N ALA A 111 6.30 4.26 4.34
CA ALA A 111 6.97 3.88 3.10
C ALA A 111 6.28 2.65 2.47
N ALA A 112 6.04 1.60 3.26
CA ALA A 112 5.37 0.39 2.79
C ALA A 112 3.95 0.67 2.26
N MET A 113 3.19 1.53 2.94
CA MET A 113 1.82 1.86 2.52
C MET A 113 1.79 2.66 1.21
N MET A 114 2.73 3.60 1.06
CA MET A 114 2.88 4.38 -0.18
C MET A 114 3.35 3.51 -1.34
N GLU A 115 4.19 2.50 -1.07
CA GLU A 115 4.65 1.56 -2.08
C GLU A 115 3.50 0.69 -2.59
N ILE A 116 2.70 0.12 -1.68
CA ILE A 116 1.51 -0.65 -2.07
C ILE A 116 0.56 0.22 -2.93
N ALA A 117 0.29 1.46 -2.51
CA ALA A 117 -0.56 2.37 -3.28
C ALA A 117 0.00 2.63 -4.70
N ALA A 118 1.29 2.89 -4.81
CA ALA A 118 1.93 3.15 -6.11
C ALA A 118 1.96 1.90 -7.00
N THR A 119 2.26 0.73 -6.44
CA THR A 119 2.23 -0.54 -7.18
C THR A 119 0.82 -0.87 -7.66
N VAL A 120 -0.20 -0.59 -6.83
CA VAL A 120 -1.60 -0.79 -7.19
C VAL A 120 -2.04 0.15 -8.32
N ALA A 121 -1.75 1.45 -8.24
CA ALA A 121 -2.08 2.37 -9.33
C ALA A 121 -1.39 1.99 -10.67
N GLN A 122 -0.10 1.67 -10.61
CA GLN A 122 0.63 1.21 -11.81
C GLN A 122 0.09 -0.12 -12.35
N ALA A 123 -0.31 -1.00 -11.45
CA ALA A 123 -0.91 -2.27 -11.79
C ALA A 123 -2.15 -2.03 -12.66
N TYR A 124 -3.12 -1.26 -12.20
CA TYR A 124 -4.36 -1.10 -12.98
C TYR A 124 -4.17 -0.44 -14.34
N GLY A 125 -3.18 0.46 -14.47
CA GLY A 125 -2.78 0.99 -15.78
C GLY A 125 -2.20 -0.04 -16.75
N GLU A 126 -1.50 -1.08 -16.29
CA GLU A 126 -0.80 -2.06 -17.15
C GLU A 126 -1.48 -3.45 -17.22
N PHE A 127 -2.49 -3.70 -16.38
CA PHE A 127 -2.99 -5.05 -16.08
C PHE A 127 -3.90 -5.71 -17.13
N SER A 128 -4.10 -5.14 -18.31
CA SER A 128 -4.81 -5.86 -19.39
C SER A 128 -4.13 -7.19 -19.81
N SER A 129 -2.84 -7.39 -19.48
CA SER A 129 -2.01 -8.55 -19.90
C SER A 129 -1.28 -9.27 -18.74
N PHE A 130 -2.00 -9.73 -17.73
CA PHE A 130 -1.44 -10.28 -16.48
C PHE A 130 -1.11 -11.78 -16.45
N ASP A 131 -0.78 -12.38 -17.61
CA ASP A 131 -0.22 -13.74 -17.64
C ASP A 131 1.31 -13.76 -17.43
N GLU A 132 1.95 -12.59 -17.30
CA GLU A 132 3.42 -12.45 -17.41
C GLU A 132 4.06 -11.48 -16.39
N ILE A 133 3.63 -11.43 -15.12
CA ILE A 133 4.50 -10.81 -14.09
C ILE A 133 5.47 -11.85 -13.55
N PRO A 134 6.78 -11.74 -13.85
CA PRO A 134 7.77 -12.55 -13.17
C PRO A 134 7.83 -12.10 -11.71
N GLU A 135 7.83 -13.06 -10.79
CA GLU A 135 8.00 -12.84 -9.34
C GLU A 135 9.40 -12.29 -8.94
N ASP A 136 10.15 -11.74 -9.91
CA ASP A 136 11.54 -11.32 -9.75
C ASP A 136 11.67 -9.93 -9.09
N GLU A 137 12.61 -9.87 -8.15
CA GLU A 137 12.94 -8.80 -7.20
C GLU A 137 13.27 -7.41 -7.79
N GLY A 138 13.20 -7.23 -9.12
CA GLY A 138 13.71 -6.03 -9.81
C GLY A 138 12.71 -4.91 -10.07
N VAL A 139 11.40 -5.19 -10.01
CA VAL A 139 10.35 -4.22 -10.40
C VAL A 139 10.03 -3.25 -9.24
N LEU A 140 9.89 -3.77 -8.01
CA LEU A 140 9.59 -2.93 -6.84
C LEU A 140 10.70 -1.93 -6.50
N GLY A 141 11.96 -2.35 -6.50
CA GLY A 141 13.09 -1.46 -6.18
C GLY A 141 13.19 -0.24 -7.11
N ARG A 142 12.69 -0.34 -8.35
CA ARG A 142 12.60 0.80 -9.29
C ARG A 142 11.45 1.75 -8.97
N ILE A 143 10.36 1.25 -8.41
CA ILE A 143 9.18 2.02 -8.01
C ILE A 143 9.46 2.76 -6.69
N VAL A 144 10.02 2.06 -5.70
CA VAL A 144 10.39 2.60 -4.37
C VAL A 144 11.37 3.77 -4.46
N GLY A 145 12.41 3.64 -5.29
CA GLY A 145 13.43 4.67 -5.47
C GLY A 145 12.88 6.01 -6.02
N LYS A 146 11.72 5.98 -6.68
CA LYS A 146 11.07 7.17 -7.26
C LYS A 146 9.99 7.77 -6.34
N VAL A 147 9.22 6.95 -5.63
CA VAL A 147 8.11 7.40 -4.76
C VAL A 147 8.61 8.10 -3.49
N VAL A 148 9.70 7.61 -2.88
CA VAL A 148 10.26 8.18 -1.65
C VAL A 148 11.14 9.42 -1.94
N GLY A 149 11.66 9.55 -3.17
CA GLY A 149 12.55 10.64 -3.59
C GLY A 149 11.86 11.94 -4.04
N GLY A 150 10.57 11.91 -4.36
CA GLY A 150 9.85 13.11 -4.74
C GLY A 150 8.63 12.86 -5.61
N PHE A 151 7.47 12.71 -4.96
CA PHE A 151 6.17 12.88 -5.62
C PHE A 151 5.94 14.30 -6.18
N SER A 152 6.89 15.23 -5.97
CA SER A 152 6.90 16.59 -6.53
C SER A 152 7.93 16.80 -7.66
N SER A 153 8.65 15.77 -8.09
CA SER A 153 9.64 15.88 -9.18
C SER A 153 9.56 14.68 -10.10
N LEU A 154 8.48 14.63 -10.89
CA LEU A 154 8.45 13.92 -12.17
C LEU A 154 9.58 14.51 -13.05
N SER A 155 10.77 13.90 -12.97
CA SER A 155 11.94 14.32 -13.71
C SER A 155 11.78 13.95 -15.19
N LYS A 156 12.38 14.77 -16.05
CA LYS A 156 12.34 14.67 -17.52
C LYS A 156 12.87 13.35 -18.12
N ASP A 157 13.38 12.44 -17.30
CA ASP A 157 13.87 11.12 -17.71
C ASP A 157 12.75 10.06 -17.87
N ASP A 158 11.51 10.33 -17.44
CA ASP A 158 10.36 9.43 -17.65
C ASP A 158 9.70 9.55 -19.03
N ALA A 159 10.33 10.28 -19.97
CA ALA A 159 9.81 10.47 -21.33
C ALA A 159 9.71 9.17 -22.17
N ASN A 160 10.40 8.09 -21.76
CA ASN A 160 10.41 6.83 -22.50
C ASN A 160 9.51 5.72 -21.92
N HIS A 161 8.93 5.92 -20.74
CA HIS A 161 7.94 5.03 -20.11
C HIS A 161 7.01 5.88 -19.23
N PRO A 162 6.01 6.57 -19.81
CA PRO A 162 5.05 7.31 -19.02
C PRO A 162 4.34 6.32 -18.09
N MET A 163 4.42 6.54 -16.78
CA MET A 163 3.63 5.80 -15.82
C MET A 163 2.16 5.93 -16.20
N ASN A 164 1.45 4.81 -16.33
CA ASN A 164 0.02 4.83 -16.63
C ASN A 164 -0.79 5.02 -15.34
N VAL A 165 -0.52 6.12 -14.62
CA VAL A 165 -1.27 6.51 -13.41
C VAL A 165 -2.23 7.63 -13.79
N SER A 166 -3.49 7.48 -13.42
CA SER A 166 -4.55 8.44 -13.71
C SER A 166 -4.45 9.70 -12.83
N ALA A 167 -5.08 10.79 -13.27
CA ALA A 167 -5.18 12.00 -12.45
C ALA A 167 -5.97 11.79 -11.14
N ALA A 168 -6.91 10.84 -11.12
CA ALA A 168 -7.69 10.49 -9.95
C ALA A 168 -6.85 9.67 -8.96
N GLU A 169 -6.08 8.70 -9.46
CA GLU A 169 -5.12 7.92 -8.66
C GLU A 169 -4.02 8.82 -8.08
N ASP A 170 -3.46 9.74 -8.87
CA ASP A 170 -2.48 10.72 -8.38
C ASP A 170 -3.02 11.59 -7.24
N SER A 171 -4.31 11.98 -7.32
CA SER A 171 -5.01 12.71 -6.28
C SER A 171 -5.19 11.84 -5.03
N ALA A 172 -5.57 10.57 -5.19
CA ALA A 172 -5.72 9.62 -4.10
C ALA A 172 -4.38 9.36 -3.39
N ILE A 173 -3.31 9.12 -4.13
CA ILE A 173 -1.95 8.93 -3.58
C ILE A 173 -1.49 10.18 -2.82
N SER A 174 -1.78 11.38 -3.33
CA SER A 174 -1.47 12.63 -2.65
C SER A 174 -2.21 12.77 -1.30
N GLN A 175 -3.50 12.42 -1.27
CA GLN A 175 -4.30 12.41 -0.04
C GLN A 175 -3.78 11.37 0.96
N LEU A 176 -3.42 10.18 0.49
CA LEU A 176 -2.82 9.13 1.30
C LEU A 176 -1.50 9.57 1.93
N SER A 177 -0.60 10.18 1.14
CA SER A 177 0.68 10.70 1.62
C SER A 177 0.49 11.73 2.74
N ALA A 178 -0.52 12.59 2.62
CA ALA A 178 -0.89 13.56 3.65
C ALA A 178 -1.46 12.89 4.90
N ALA A 179 -2.29 11.84 4.76
CA ALA A 179 -2.85 11.09 5.86
C ALA A 179 -1.79 10.27 6.63
N LEU A 180 -0.79 9.74 5.94
CA LEU A 180 0.32 8.99 6.53
C LEU A 180 1.46 9.89 7.06
N LYS A 181 1.28 11.21 7.11
CA LYS A 181 2.34 12.12 7.54
C LYS A 181 2.80 11.81 8.97
N VAL A 182 4.08 11.46 9.10
CA VAL A 182 4.73 11.25 10.39
C VAL A 182 5.12 12.61 10.98
N SER A 183 4.71 12.89 12.22
CA SER A 183 5.11 14.13 12.91
C SER A 183 6.58 14.05 13.34
N GLU A 184 7.33 15.16 13.18
CA GLU A 184 8.74 15.26 13.60
C GLU A 184 8.92 15.38 15.11
#